data_AF-A0A5C6UER1-F1
#
_entry.id   AF-A0A5C6UER1-F1
#
_cell.length_a   1.000
_cell.length_b   1.000
_cell.length_c   1.000
_cell.angle_alpha   90.00
_cell.angle_beta   90.00
_cell.angle_gamma   90.00
#
_symmetry.space_group_name_H-M   'P 1'
#
loop_
_entity.id
_entity.type
_entity.pdbx_description
1 polymer ?
#
loop_
_entity_poly.entity_id
_entity_poly.type
_entity_poly.pdbx_seq_one_letter_code
_entity_poly.pdbx_strand_id
1 'polypeptide(L)'
;MRTLITVALLLAPGVAAAQAIEPVAAPPATSTQPAVKAKPPKPLCRKEDVTGSFFPARTCHTKEEWAAIDAANAQNAERMSATRNSGSRR
;
A
#
# COMPACT_ATOMS: atom_id res chain seq x y z
N MET A 1 -3.95 -13.80 26.20
CA MET A 1 -2.82 -14.48 26.86
C MET A 1 -1.63 -14.35 25.92
N ARG A 2 -0.72 -13.45 26.27
CA ARG A 2 0.26 -12.81 25.39
C ARG A 2 1.60 -12.96 26.09
N THR A 3 2.30 -14.04 25.80
CA THR A 3 3.59 -14.37 26.43
C THR A 3 4.68 -13.58 25.74
N LEU A 4 5.02 -12.44 26.35
CA LEU A 4 6.24 -11.69 26.10
C LEU A 4 7.38 -12.45 26.80
N ILE A 5 8.42 -12.83 26.06
CA ILE A 5 9.70 -13.27 26.62
C ILE A 5 10.78 -12.34 26.09
N THR A 6 11.00 -11.28 26.86
CA THR A 6 12.21 -10.46 26.88
C THR A 6 13.30 -11.24 27.61
N VAL A 7 14.36 -11.63 26.90
CA VAL A 7 15.65 -11.98 27.53
C VAL A 7 16.68 -11.00 27.03
N ALA A 8 16.95 -10.00 27.89
CA ALA A 8 18.13 -9.18 27.83
C ALA A 8 19.31 -10.03 28.31
N LEU A 9 20.40 -10.08 27.52
CA LEU A 9 21.68 -10.58 27.98
C LEU A 9 22.74 -9.49 27.74
N LEU A 10 23.21 -8.95 28.87
CA LEU A 10 24.35 -8.05 29.02
C LEU A 10 25.67 -8.77 28.70
N LEU A 11 26.68 -8.05 28.18
CA LEU A 11 27.97 -7.79 28.86
C LEU A 11 28.92 -6.94 27.97
N ALA A 12 29.42 -5.83 28.54
CA ALA A 12 30.54 -4.97 28.08
C ALA A 12 31.92 -5.60 28.49
N PRO A 13 33.14 -5.01 28.30
CA PRO A 13 33.50 -3.63 27.94
C PRO A 13 34.75 -3.42 27.03
N GLY A 14 34.95 -2.15 26.60
CA GLY A 14 36.27 -1.49 26.63
C GLY A 14 37.11 -1.46 25.35
N VAL A 15 37.34 -0.25 24.81
CA VAL A 15 38.69 0.33 24.62
C VAL A 15 38.57 1.87 24.60
N ALA A 16 39.38 2.54 25.40
CA ALA A 16 39.55 3.99 25.36
C ALA A 16 40.44 4.40 24.18
N ALA A 17 40.02 5.41 23.43
CA ALA A 17 40.91 6.18 22.57
C ALA A 17 40.63 7.67 22.81
N ALA A 18 41.54 8.31 23.53
CA ALA A 18 41.64 9.76 23.62
C ALA A 18 42.16 10.28 22.28
N GLN A 19 41.36 11.08 21.57
CA GLN A 19 41.82 11.82 20.40
C GLN A 19 41.21 13.23 20.39
N ALA A 20 42.13 14.20 20.38
CA ALA A 20 42.05 15.55 19.85
C ALA A 20 40.81 16.42 20.13
N ILE A 21 41.06 17.54 20.82
CA ILE A 21 40.21 18.73 20.77
C ILE A 21 40.32 19.30 19.34
N GLU A 22 39.33 19.02 18.50
CA GLU A 22 39.13 19.64 17.19
C GLU A 22 37.98 20.67 17.26
N PRO A 23 37.97 21.67 16.35
CA PRO A 23 37.24 22.91 16.52
C PRO A 23 35.72 22.67 16.51
N VAL A 24 35.01 23.46 17.30
CA VAL A 24 33.55 23.51 17.34
C VAL A 24 33.03 23.92 15.95
N ALA A 25 32.77 22.94 15.11
CA ALA A 25 31.92 23.09 13.95
C ALA A 25 30.48 23.08 14.46
N ALA A 26 29.81 24.23 14.34
CA ALA A 26 28.38 24.33 14.58
C ALA A 26 27.67 23.24 13.77
N PRO A 27 26.77 22.43 14.39
CA PRO A 27 26.04 21.43 13.64
C PRO A 27 25.28 22.15 12.52
N PRO A 28 25.32 21.64 11.27
CA PRO A 28 24.47 22.19 10.23
C PRO A 28 23.04 22.07 10.75
N ALA A 29 22.31 23.19 10.76
CA ALA A 29 20.89 23.18 11.04
C ALA A 29 20.24 22.32 9.95
N THR A 30 20.08 21.03 10.25
CA THR A 30 19.29 20.13 9.42
C THR A 30 17.89 20.71 9.43
N SER A 31 17.56 21.40 8.35
CA SER A 31 16.18 21.71 8.02
C SER A 31 15.49 20.37 7.86
N THR A 32 14.93 19.87 8.96
CA THR A 32 13.97 18.78 8.96
C THR A 32 12.75 19.33 8.25
N GLN A 33 12.78 19.29 6.92
CA GLN A 33 11.60 19.47 6.12
C GLN A 33 10.60 18.42 6.64
N PRO A 34 9.39 18.82 7.07
CA PRO A 34 8.43 17.86 7.56
C PRO A 34 8.23 16.84 6.46
N ALA A 35 8.53 15.57 6.72
CA ALA A 35 8.24 14.49 5.81
C ALA A 35 6.75 14.61 5.47
N VAL A 36 6.45 15.00 4.23
CA VAL A 36 5.09 15.09 3.72
C VAL A 36 4.58 13.67 3.73
N LYS A 37 3.89 13.30 4.82
CA LYS A 37 3.21 12.02 4.95
C LYS A 37 2.38 11.86 3.69
N ALA A 38 2.75 10.86 2.87
CA ALA A 38 2.05 10.57 1.63
C ALA A 38 0.56 10.52 1.94
N LYS A 39 -0.22 11.40 1.30
CA LYS A 39 -1.65 11.48 1.56
C LYS A 39 -2.26 10.12 1.23
N PRO A 40 -3.19 9.61 2.05
CA PRO A 40 -3.86 8.35 1.74
C PRO A 40 -4.47 8.44 0.33
N PRO A 41 -4.42 7.33 -0.45
CA PRO A 41 -4.93 7.32 -1.80
C PRO A 41 -6.39 7.76 -1.79
N LYS A 42 -6.72 8.72 -2.66
CA LYS A 42 -8.08 9.26 -2.74
C LYS A 42 -9.00 8.18 -3.31
N PRO A 43 -10.18 7.96 -2.72
CA PRO A 43 -11.16 7.06 -3.30
C PRO A 43 -11.73 7.66 -4.60
N LEU A 44 -11.83 6.83 -5.63
CA LEU A 44 -12.49 7.13 -6.90
C LEU A 44 -13.89 6.51 -6.87
N CYS A 45 -14.92 7.34 -7.00
CA CYS A 45 -16.30 6.89 -7.03
C CYS A 45 -16.78 6.68 -8.47
N ARG A 46 -17.29 5.50 -8.79
CA ARG A 46 -17.96 5.19 -10.05
C ARG A 46 -19.47 5.04 -9.79
N LYS A 47 -20.28 5.39 -10.79
CA LYS A 47 -21.73 5.13 -10.79
C LYS A 47 -21.95 3.82 -11.54
N GLU A 48 -22.69 2.92 -10.93
CA GLU A 48 -22.96 1.59 -11.49
C GLU A 48 -24.47 1.41 -11.62
N ASP A 49 -24.91 1.03 -12.82
CA ASP A 49 -26.28 0.65 -13.06
C ASP A 49 -26.50 -0.76 -12.51
N VAL A 50 -27.40 -0.89 -11.54
CA VAL A 50 -27.70 -2.16 -10.89
C VAL A 50 -28.93 -2.77 -11.57
N THR A 51 -28.77 -3.98 -12.09
CA THR A 51 -29.88 -4.72 -12.69
C THR A 51 -31.05 -4.85 -11.70
N GLY A 52 -32.24 -4.43 -12.11
CA GLY A 52 -33.45 -4.46 -11.28
C GLY A 52 -33.67 -3.21 -10.42
N SER A 53 -32.79 -2.20 -10.50
CA SER A 53 -32.99 -0.88 -9.89
C SER A 53 -33.06 0.20 -10.96
N PHE A 54 -33.99 1.14 -10.82
CA PHE A 54 -33.98 2.37 -11.63
C PHE A 54 -32.95 3.39 -11.13
N PHE A 55 -32.48 3.24 -9.89
CA PHE A 55 -31.50 4.13 -9.29
C PHE A 55 -30.10 3.52 -9.37
N PRO A 56 -29.12 4.24 -9.93
CA PRO A 56 -27.74 3.78 -9.98
C PRO A 56 -27.10 3.82 -8.60
N ALA A 57 -26.28 2.81 -8.30
CA ALA A 57 -25.46 2.79 -7.11
C ALA A 57 -24.18 3.62 -7.32
N ARG A 58 -23.58 4.08 -6.22
CA ARG A 58 -22.28 4.77 -6.26
C ARG A 58 -21.28 4.03 -5.40
N THR A 59 -20.30 3.40 -6.04
CA THR A 59 -19.26 2.60 -5.39
C THR A 59 -17.96 3.38 -5.43
N CYS A 60 -17.25 3.45 -4.31
CA CYS A 60 -15.98 4.17 -4.21
C CYS A 60 -14.87 3.23 -3.77
N HIS A 61 -13.83 3.12 -4.59
CA HIS A 61 -12.66 2.28 -4.34
C HIS A 61 -11.37 3.06 -4.60
N THR A 62 -10.22 2.55 -4.15
CA THR A 62 -8.92 3.13 -4.53
C THR A 62 -8.63 2.86 -6.01
N LYS A 63 -7.62 3.54 -6.57
CA LYS A 63 -7.22 3.30 -7.97
C LYS A 63 -6.73 1.87 -8.16
N GLU A 64 -5.98 1.36 -7.19
CA GLU A 64 -5.40 0.02 -7.20
C GLU A 64 -6.51 -1.05 -7.13
N GLU A 65 -7.53 -0.81 -6.31
CA GLU A 65 -8.67 -1.70 -6.18
C GLU A 65 -9.54 -1.71 -7.45
N TRP A 66 -9.79 -0.55 -8.06
CA TRP A 66 -10.44 -0.50 -9.37
C TRP A 66 -9.67 -1.26 -10.44
N ALA A 67 -8.34 -1.14 -10.47
CA ALA A 67 -7.52 -1.87 -11.43
C ALA A 67 -7.65 -3.40 -11.24
N ALA A 68 -7.72 -3.86 -9.99
CA ALA A 68 -7.94 -5.27 -9.68
C ALA A 68 -9.35 -5.75 -10.11
N ILE A 69 -10.39 -4.95 -9.85
CA ILE A 69 -11.78 -5.23 -10.27
C ILE A 69 -11.87 -5.30 -11.80
N ASP A 70 -11.32 -4.31 -12.49
CA ASP A 70 -11.36 -4.23 -13.96
C ASP A 70 -10.63 -5.44 -14.59
N ALA A 71 -9.49 -5.84 -14.04
CA ALA A 71 -8.73 -7.01 -14.49
C ALA A 71 -9.48 -8.33 -14.26
N ALA A 72 -10.14 -8.50 -13.11
CA ALA A 72 -10.93 -9.69 -12.81
C ALA A 72 -12.16 -9.79 -13.73
N ASN A 73 -12.83 -8.66 -13.97
CA ASN A 73 -13.98 -8.59 -14.86
C ASN A 73 -13.62 -8.94 -16.31
N ALA A 74 -12.49 -8.42 -16.81
CA ALA A 74 -11.98 -8.74 -18.14
C ALA A 74 -11.72 -10.24 -18.32
N GLN A 75 -10.98 -10.86 -17.38
CA GLN A 75 -10.71 -12.30 -17.42
C GLN A 75 -11.98 -13.16 -17.40
N ASN A 76 -12.99 -12.75 -16.60
CA ASN A 76 -14.26 -13.45 -16.57
C ASN A 76 -15.02 -13.31 -17.91
N ALA A 77 -15.05 -12.11 -18.49
CA ALA A 77 -15.66 -11.86 -19.79
C ALA A 77 -14.99 -12.68 -20.89
N GLU A 78 -13.66 -12.74 -20.91
CA GLU A 78 -12.87 -13.56 -21.84
C GLU A 78 -13.22 -15.04 -21.72
N ARG A 79 -13.26 -15.59 -20.49
CA ARG A 79 -13.64 -16.99 -20.24
C ARG A 79 -15.04 -17.29 -20.79
N MET A 80 -16.01 -16.41 -20.53
CA MET A 80 -17.38 -16.58 -21.01
C MET A 80 -17.48 -16.44 -22.53
N SER A 81 -16.65 -15.59 -23.15
CA SER A 81 -16.61 -15.46 -24.61
C SER A 81 -16.02 -16.71 -25.28
N ALA A 82 -14.99 -17.30 -24.67
CA ALA A 82 -14.33 -18.51 -25.18
C ALA A 82 -15.27 -19.72 -25.16
N THR A 83 -16.06 -19.89 -24.10
CA THR A 83 -17.06 -20.97 -24.02
C THR A 83 -18.21 -20.80 -25.01
N ARG A 84 -18.65 -19.57 -25.27
CA ARG A 84 -19.67 -19.29 -26.31
C ARG A 84 -19.17 -19.63 -27.71
N ASN A 85 -17.93 -19.26 -28.04
CA ASN A 85 -17.35 -19.54 -29.35
C ASN A 85 -17.11 -21.05 -29.59
N SER A 86 -16.73 -21.80 -28.56
CA SER A 86 -16.56 -23.26 -28.70
C SER A 86 -17.89 -24.02 -28.88
N GLY A 87 -18.98 -23.52 -28.31
CA GLY A 87 -20.33 -24.08 -28.51
C GLY A 87 -20.91 -23.80 -29.90
N SER A 88 -20.60 -22.65 -30.49
CA SER A 88 -21.09 -22.24 -31.82
C SER A 88 -20.44 -23.00 -32.99
N ARG A 89 -19.33 -23.72 -32.77
CA ARG A 89 -18.60 -24.47 -33.79
C ARG A 89 -18.92 -25.97 -33.81
N ARG A 90 -20.00 -26.39 -33.15
CA ARG A 90 -20.51 -27.76 -33.16
C ARG A 90 -21.83 -27.87 -33.90
#